data_AF-A0A645JNP8-F1
#
_entry.id   AF-A0A645JNP8-F1
#
_cell.length_a   1.000
_cell.length_b   1.000
_cell.length_c   1.000
_cell.angle_alpha   90.00
_cell.angle_beta   90.00
_cell.angle_gamma   90.00
#
_symmetry.space_group_name_H-M   'P 1'
#
loop_
_entity.id
_entity.type
_entity.pdbx_description
1 polymer ?
#
loop_
_entity_poly.entity_id
_entity_poly.type
_entity_poly.pdbx_seq_one_letter_code
_entity_poly.pdbx_strand_id
1 'polypeptide(L)'
;MDFNRKNIKVSQVCPGAVETEFSRVRFKGDEKRAAAVYDGFQPLNAGDIADMILYIVKAPAHVNISDVVILPAAQASATIFNRKQS
;
A
#
# COMPACT_ATOMS: atom_id res chain seq x y z
N MET A 1 19.69 -10.55 8.56
CA MET A 1 20.94 -10.60 7.78
C MET A 1 21.40 -9.16 7.58
N ASP A 2 22.69 -8.86 7.76
CA ASP A 2 23.24 -7.50 7.63
C ASP A 2 23.79 -7.27 6.20
N PHE A 3 23.35 -6.19 5.56
CA PHE A 3 23.69 -5.81 4.19
C PHE A 3 24.45 -4.48 4.09
N ASN A 4 24.68 -3.79 5.21
CA ASN A 4 25.28 -2.45 5.22
C ASN A 4 26.67 -2.42 4.56
N ARG A 5 27.51 -3.42 4.85
CA ARG A 5 28.87 -3.53 4.26
C ARG A 5 28.87 -3.76 2.74
N LYS A 6 27.73 -4.15 2.16
CA LYS A 6 27.57 -4.42 0.73
C LYS A 6 26.94 -3.24 -0.02
N ASN A 7 26.62 -2.14 0.67
CA ASN A 7 25.88 -1.00 0.10
C ASN A 7 24.55 -1.42 -0.55
N ILE A 8 23.92 -2.48 -0.03
CA ILE A 8 22.59 -2.93 -0.48
C ILE A 8 21.56 -2.28 0.42
N LYS A 9 20.64 -1.54 -0.20
CA LYS A 9 19.46 -0.96 0.44
C LYS A 9 18.36 -2.02 0.54
N VAL A 10 17.70 -2.10 1.70
CA VAL A 10 16.60 -3.03 1.96
C VAL A 10 15.41 -2.21 2.44
N SER A 11 14.28 -2.40 1.78
CA SER A 11 13.05 -1.64 2.01
C SER A 11 11.84 -2.58 2.06
N GLN A 12 10.94 -2.31 3.01
CA GLN A 12 9.61 -2.89 3.08
C GLN A 12 8.58 -1.81 2.74
N VAL A 13 7.58 -2.17 1.93
CA VAL A 13 6.42 -1.33 1.67
C VAL A 13 5.18 -2.08 2.12
N CYS A 14 4.42 -1.48 3.03
CA CYS A 14 3.22 -2.00 3.66
C CYS A 14 2.01 -1.14 3.29
N PRO A 15 1.33 -1.43 2.17
CA PRO A 15 0.12 -0.74 1.78
C PRO A 15 -1.09 -1.11 2.67
N GLY A 16 -1.99 -0.15 2.85
CA GLY A 16 -3.33 -0.36 3.38
C GLY A 16 -4.31 -0.84 2.31
N ALA A 17 -5.51 -0.26 2.27
CA ALA A 17 -6.50 -0.56 1.26
C ALA A 17 -6.11 0.04 -0.10
N VAL A 18 -5.71 -0.84 -1.02
CA VAL A 18 -5.40 -0.51 -2.42
C VAL A 18 -6.39 -1.21 -3.33
N GLU A 19 -7.04 -0.47 -4.21
CA GLU A 19 -7.93 -1.02 -5.23
C GLU A 19 -7.12 -1.58 -6.39
N THR A 20 -7.07 -2.92 -6.45
CA THR A 20 -6.41 -3.71 -7.49
C THR A 20 -7.17 -5.02 -7.67
N GLU A 21 -6.65 -5.93 -8.48
CA GLU A 21 -7.17 -7.30 -8.59
C GLU A 21 -7.05 -8.12 -7.29
N PHE A 22 -6.31 -7.62 -6.27
CA PHE A 22 -6.13 -8.31 -5.00
C PHE A 22 -7.46 -8.76 -4.37
N SER A 23 -8.47 -7.88 -4.32
CA SER A 23 -9.76 -8.23 -3.71
C SER A 23 -10.56 -9.22 -4.57
N ARG A 24 -10.44 -9.16 -5.90
CA ARG A 24 -11.05 -10.14 -6.82
C ARG A 24 -10.44 -11.53 -6.61
N VAL A 25 -9.11 -11.62 -6.51
CA VAL A 25 -8.40 -12.87 -6.20
C VAL A 25 -8.77 -13.39 -4.81
N ARG A 26 -8.75 -12.51 -3.80
CA ARG A 26 -9.10 -12.84 -2.41
C ARG A 26 -10.50 -13.47 -2.29
N PHE A 27 -11.46 -12.98 -3.06
CA PHE A 27 -12.83 -13.49 -3.07
C PHE A 27 -13.15 -14.43 -4.25
N LYS A 28 -12.11 -15.03 -4.86
CA LYS A 28 -12.26 -16.08 -5.89
C LYS A 28 -13.15 -15.67 -7.07
N GLY A 29 -13.06 -14.42 -7.50
CA GLY A 29 -13.84 -13.87 -8.62
C GLY A 29 -15.19 -13.27 -8.24
N ASP A 30 -15.56 -13.21 -6.95
CA ASP A 30 -16.76 -12.47 -6.51
C ASP A 30 -16.51 -10.95 -6.60
N GLU A 31 -16.87 -10.37 -7.75
CA GLU A 31 -16.64 -8.95 -8.04
C GLU A 31 -17.47 -8.02 -7.17
N LYS A 32 -18.69 -8.42 -6.79
CA LYS A 32 -19.55 -7.60 -5.92
C LYS A 32 -18.92 -7.47 -4.53
N ARG A 33 -18.45 -8.59 -3.98
CA ARG A 33 -17.78 -8.61 -2.68
C ARG A 33 -16.44 -7.90 -2.71
N ALA A 34 -15.71 -7.99 -3.83
CA ALA A 34 -14.46 -7.26 -4.01
C ALA A 34 -14.67 -5.74 -4.05
N ALA A 35 -15.67 -5.26 -4.79
CA ALA A 35 -16.01 -3.83 -4.85
C ALA A 35 -16.43 -3.29 -3.47
N ALA A 36 -17.26 -4.04 -2.74
CA ALA A 36 -17.77 -3.64 -1.43
C ALA A 36 -16.69 -3.37 -0.37
N VAL A 37 -15.46 -3.90 -0.55
CA VAL A 37 -14.32 -3.59 0.34
C VAL A 37 -14.04 -2.08 0.36
N TYR A 38 -14.18 -1.42 -0.78
CA TYR A 38 -13.76 -0.05 -1.01
C TYR A 38 -14.89 0.99 -0.89
N ASP A 39 -16.13 0.53 -0.68
CA ASP A 39 -17.30 1.40 -0.58
C ASP A 39 -17.19 2.44 0.55
N GLY A 40 -17.58 3.68 0.24
CA GLY A 40 -17.68 4.76 1.22
C GLY A 40 -16.38 5.51 1.51
N PHE A 41 -15.27 5.22 0.82
CA PHE A 41 -14.04 6.02 0.92
C PHE A 41 -13.22 5.97 -0.37
N GLN A 42 -12.20 6.82 -0.49
CA GLN A 42 -11.25 6.76 -1.60
C GLN A 42 -10.07 5.84 -1.21
N PRO A 43 -9.94 4.63 -1.79
CA PRO A 43 -8.76 3.78 -1.57
C PRO A 43 -7.54 4.32 -2.32
N LEU A 44 -6.37 3.76 -2.01
CA LEU A 44 -5.19 3.91 -2.86
C LEU A 44 -5.40 3.16 -4.17
N ASN A 45 -4.68 3.54 -5.21
CA ASN A 45 -4.59 2.82 -6.48
C ASN A 45 -3.18 2.24 -6.69
N ALA A 46 -3.01 1.41 -7.73
CA ALA A 46 -1.71 0.80 -8.04
C ALA A 46 -0.61 1.83 -8.34
N GLY A 47 -0.97 2.98 -8.92
CA GLY A 47 -0.06 4.10 -9.21
C GLY A 47 0.52 4.70 -7.93
N ASP A 48 -0.29 4.90 -6.88
CA ASP A 48 0.19 5.45 -5.61
C ASP A 48 1.30 4.58 -5.00
N ILE A 49 1.18 3.26 -5.12
CA ILE A 49 2.19 2.30 -4.64
C ILE A 49 3.42 2.30 -5.54
N ALA A 50 3.23 2.37 -6.86
CA ALA A 50 4.33 2.46 -7.81
C ALA A 50 5.17 3.74 -7.59
N ASP A 51 4.51 4.87 -7.33
CA ASP A 51 5.18 6.14 -7.04
C ASP A 51 5.95 6.10 -5.73
N MET A 52 5.40 5.46 -4.68
CA MET A 52 6.12 5.24 -3.42
C MET A 52 7.38 4.38 -3.63
N ILE A 53 7.28 3.30 -4.41
CA ILE A 53 8.45 2.48 -4.77
C ILE A 53 9.47 3.31 -5.56
N LEU A 54 9.01 4.12 -6.52
CA LEU A 54 9.87 5.00 -7.29
C LEU A 54 10.60 6.01 -6.41
N TYR A 55 9.93 6.57 -5.39
CA TYR A 55 10.53 7.46 -4.41
C TYR A 55 11.63 6.76 -3.60
N ILE A 56 11.39 5.52 -3.14
CA ILE A 56 12.39 4.70 -2.44
C ILE A 56 13.62 4.45 -3.33
N VAL A 57 13.39 4.07 -4.59
CA VAL A 57 14.48 3.79 -5.54
C VAL A 57 15.31 5.04 -5.83
N LYS A 58 14.65 6.20 -5.97
CA LYS A 58 15.30 7.49 -6.25
C LYS A 58 16.02 8.12 -5.06
N ALA A 59 15.83 7.61 -3.85
CA ALA A 59 16.53 8.11 -2.67
C ALA A 59 18.06 8.08 -2.88
N PRO A 60 18.82 9.11 -2.44
CA PRO A 60 20.27 9.16 -2.58
C PRO A 60 20.96 7.89 -2.07
N ALA A 61 22.16 7.59 -2.59
CA ALA A 61 22.86 6.34 -2.26
C ALA A 61 23.09 6.11 -0.74
N HIS A 62 23.21 7.19 0.04
CA HIS A 62 23.38 7.13 1.49
C HIS A 62 22.06 7.06 2.29
N VAL A 63 20.90 7.10 1.62
CA VAL A 63 19.58 7.08 2.25
C VAL A 63 18.93 5.72 2.03
N ASN A 64 18.63 5.03 3.13
CA ASN A 64 17.84 3.81 3.13
C ASN A 64 16.46 4.08 3.73
N ILE A 65 15.40 3.97 2.93
CA ILE A 65 14.03 3.99 3.43
C ILE A 65 13.68 2.55 3.80
N SER A 66 13.85 2.21 5.08
CA SER A 66 13.79 0.81 5.53
C SER A 66 12.38 0.23 5.58
N ASP A 67 11.39 1.02 6.03
CA ASP A 67 10.01 0.58 6.19
C ASP A 67 9.06 1.74 5.90
N VAL A 68 7.97 1.45 5.20
CA VAL A 68 6.95 2.41 4.80
C VAL A 68 5.58 1.80 4.99
N VAL A 69 4.77 2.43 5.83
CA VAL A 69 3.33 2.17 5.90
C VAL A 69 2.61 3.27 5.14
N ILE A 70 1.87 2.91 4.11
CA ILE A 70 1.11 3.84 3.27
C ILE A 70 -0.37 3.45 3.29
N LEU A 71 -1.22 4.37 3.75
CA LEU A 71 -2.66 4.15 3.93
C LEU A 71 -3.44 5.20 3.14
N PRO A 72 -4.65 4.89 2.65
CA PRO A 72 -5.61 5.91 2.28
C PRO A 72 -5.82 6.90 3.44
N ALA A 73 -6.06 8.17 3.15
CA ALA A 73 -6.32 9.18 4.20
C ALA A 73 -7.53 8.83 5.09
N ALA A 74 -8.47 8.06 4.55
CA ALA A 74 -9.64 7.56 5.27
C ALA A 74 -9.37 6.30 6.12
N GLN A 75 -8.14 5.79 6.17
CA GLN A 75 -7.77 4.59 6.91
C GLN A 75 -6.68 4.91 7.95
N ALA A 76 -6.98 4.69 9.23
CA ALA A 76 -6.04 4.93 10.33
C ALA A 76 -5.33 3.65 10.80
N SER A 77 -5.93 2.49 10.57
CA SER A 77 -5.37 1.18 10.92
C SER A 77 -5.97 0.07 10.06
N ALA A 78 -5.64 -1.19 10.34
CA ALA A 78 -6.24 -2.34 9.66
C ALA A 78 -7.78 -2.42 9.82
N THR A 79 -8.34 -1.81 10.88
CA THR A 79 -9.76 -1.93 11.22
C THR A 79 -10.49 -0.58 11.33
N ILE A 80 -9.77 0.53 11.38
CA ILE A 80 -10.36 1.86 11.57
C ILE A 80 -10.40 2.60 10.22
N PHE A 81 -11.62 2.82 9.72
CA PHE A 81 -11.90 3.54 8.49
C PHE A 81 -12.92 4.66 8.72
N ASN A 82 -12.68 5.83 8.13
CA ASN A 82 -13.64 6.91 8.03
C ASN A 82 -14.40 6.80 6.69
N ARG A 83 -15.50 6.06 6.68
CA ARG A 83 -16.36 5.91 5.51
C ARG A 83 -17.46 6.98 5.54
N LYS A 84 -17.69 7.65 4.42
CA LYS A 84 -18.89 8.48 4.21
C LYS A 84 -20.10 7.54 4.26
N GLN A 85 -21.04 7.83 5.16
CA GLN A 85 -22.32 7.13 5.19
C GLN A 85 -23.11 7.54 3.94
N SER A 86 -23.63 6.55 3.22
CA SER A 86 -24.58 6.74 2.12
C SER A 86 -25.93 7.23 2.62
#